data_AF-A0ABD1RR70-F1
#
_entry.id   AF-A0ABD1RR70-F1
#
_cell.length_a   1.000
_cell.length_b   1.000
_cell.length_c   1.000
_cell.angle_alpha   90.00
_cell.angle_beta   90.00
_cell.angle_gamma   90.00
#
_symmetry.space_group_name_H-M   'P 1'
#
loop_
_entity.id
_entity.type
_entity.pdbx_description
1 polymer ?
#
loop_
_entity_poly.entity_id
_entity_poly.type
_entity_poly.pdbx_seq_one_letter_code
_entity_poly.pdbx_strand_id
1 'polypeptide(L)'
;MKQSMNLSSSPFMAEFYNYTFYTCPVDSYPVGYNVLQIGCLSNSTNSTVATTEEAQKEIESFGCKNIGSLLLPITHHGQYEFFGINTDLSLTWNASDCKDCDPQPAPQDTGRDLS
;
A
#
# COMPACT_ATOMS: atom_id res chain seq x y z
N MET A 1 -24.25 -24.18 13.51
CA MET A 1 -23.26 -24.35 14.60
C MET A 1 -22.01 -23.56 14.21
N LYS A 2 -21.54 -22.61 15.03
CA LYS A 2 -20.26 -21.92 14.82
C LYS A 2 -19.19 -22.72 15.57
N GLN A 3 -18.26 -23.31 14.86
CA GLN A 3 -17.14 -24.04 15.46
C GLN A 3 -15.94 -23.10 15.49
N SER A 4 -15.52 -22.68 16.68
CA SER A 4 -14.31 -21.88 16.86
C SER A 4 -13.11 -22.80 16.92
N MET A 5 -12.18 -22.65 15.97
CA MET A 5 -10.91 -23.38 15.99
C MET A 5 -9.99 -22.71 17.02
N ASN A 6 -9.61 -23.43 18.08
CA ASN A 6 -8.65 -22.95 19.07
C ASN A 6 -7.23 -23.43 18.69
N LEU A 7 -6.38 -22.51 18.27
CA LEU A 7 -5.02 -22.78 17.81
C LEU A 7 -3.95 -22.52 18.90
N SER A 8 -4.35 -22.22 20.15
CA SER A 8 -3.41 -21.80 21.19
C SER A 8 -2.36 -22.85 21.59
N SER A 9 -2.61 -24.12 21.31
CA SER A 9 -1.66 -25.23 21.53
C SER A 9 -1.08 -25.82 20.24
N SER A 10 -1.30 -25.14 19.10
CA SER A 10 -0.85 -25.61 17.80
C SER A 10 0.56 -25.09 17.49
N PRO A 11 1.44 -25.90 16.86
CA PRO A 11 2.72 -25.42 16.35
C PRO A 11 2.57 -24.56 15.08
N PHE A 12 1.35 -24.40 14.54
CA PHE A 12 1.11 -23.54 13.38
C PHE A 12 1.23 -22.07 13.80
N MET A 13 2.25 -21.40 13.26
CA MET A 13 2.40 -19.96 13.36
C MET A 13 2.29 -19.37 11.96
N ALA A 14 1.50 -18.32 11.81
CA ALA A 14 1.52 -17.52 10.59
C ALA A 14 2.87 -16.80 10.52
N GLU A 15 3.54 -16.93 9.39
CA GLU A 15 4.75 -16.16 9.13
C GLU A 15 4.37 -14.79 8.60
N PHE A 16 5.05 -13.77 9.12
CA PHE A 16 4.84 -12.39 8.73
C PHE A 16 6.14 -11.80 8.27
N TYR A 17 6.06 -10.92 7.28
CA TYR A 17 7.22 -10.21 6.77
C TYR A 17 6.92 -8.73 6.63
N ASN A 18 7.94 -7.89 6.84
CA ASN A 18 7.78 -6.45 6.76
C ASN A 18 7.90 -5.99 5.30
N TYR A 19 6.81 -5.46 4.77
CA TYR A 19 6.76 -4.92 3.42
C TYR A 19 6.68 -3.41 3.48
N THR A 20 7.51 -2.75 2.68
CA THR A 20 7.52 -1.30 2.52
C THR A 20 6.78 -0.93 1.24
N PHE A 21 5.86 0.01 1.37
CA PHE A 21 5.00 0.49 0.32
C PHE A 21 5.59 1.76 -0.29
N TYR A 22 5.46 1.88 -1.60
CA TYR A 22 5.95 3.02 -2.35
C TYR A 22 4.91 3.53 -3.32
N THR A 23 4.90 4.84 -3.53
CA THR A 23 4.18 5.52 -4.61
C THR A 23 5.18 5.91 -5.69
N CYS A 24 5.00 5.35 -6.88
CA CYS A 24 5.82 5.58 -8.07
C CYS A 24 5.03 6.36 -9.12
N PRO A 25 5.63 7.32 -9.84
CA PRO A 25 5.05 7.84 -11.08
C PRO A 25 4.79 6.70 -12.08
N VAL A 26 3.63 6.74 -12.77
CA VAL A 26 3.25 5.68 -13.74
C VAL A 26 4.26 5.55 -14.88
N ASP A 27 4.88 6.67 -15.29
CA ASP A 27 5.86 6.70 -16.38
C ASP A 27 7.23 6.12 -16.00
N SER A 28 7.50 5.96 -14.69
CA SER A 28 8.73 5.37 -14.17
C SER A 28 8.50 4.00 -13.54
N TYR A 29 7.41 3.34 -13.94
CA TYR A 29 7.05 2.02 -13.43
C TYR A 29 8.21 1.02 -13.63
N PRO A 30 8.64 0.29 -12.59
CA PRO A 30 9.71 -0.71 -12.70
C PRO A 30 9.18 -1.98 -13.39
N VAL A 31 8.90 -1.90 -14.69
CA VAL A 31 8.36 -3.02 -15.50
C VAL A 31 9.32 -4.23 -15.53
N GLY A 32 10.61 -4.02 -15.23
CA GLY A 32 11.66 -5.04 -15.32
C GLY A 32 11.82 -5.96 -14.09
N TYR A 33 11.18 -5.66 -12.96
CA TYR A 33 11.52 -6.28 -11.67
C TYR A 33 10.43 -7.18 -11.07
N ASN A 34 9.42 -7.54 -11.85
CA ASN A 34 8.25 -8.34 -11.43
C ASN A 34 7.40 -7.72 -10.31
N VAL A 35 7.74 -6.52 -9.80
CA VAL A 35 6.94 -5.82 -8.80
C VAL A 35 5.65 -5.34 -9.45
N LEU A 36 4.52 -5.89 -9.03
CA LEU A 36 3.20 -5.52 -9.54
C LEU A 36 2.56 -4.40 -8.70
N GLN A 37 1.79 -3.55 -9.36
CA GLN A 37 1.05 -2.49 -8.70
C GLN A 37 -0.11 -3.04 -7.86
N ILE A 38 -0.36 -2.38 -6.75
CA ILE A 38 -1.53 -2.57 -5.91
C ILE A 38 -2.64 -1.71 -6.49
N GLY A 39 -3.50 -2.32 -7.31
CA GLY A 39 -4.49 -1.59 -8.12
C GLY A 39 -5.43 -0.69 -7.30
N CYS A 40 -5.86 -1.13 -6.12
CA CYS A 40 -6.79 -0.37 -5.27
C CYS A 40 -6.16 0.87 -4.59
N LEU A 41 -4.83 0.93 -4.51
CA LEU A 41 -4.09 2.06 -3.97
C LEU A 41 -3.48 2.95 -5.06
N SER A 42 -3.49 2.47 -6.30
CA SER A 42 -2.96 3.16 -7.47
C SER A 42 -4.00 4.11 -8.08
N ASN A 43 -3.55 5.12 -8.83
CA ASN A 43 -4.40 6.06 -9.56
C ASN A 43 -3.84 6.34 -10.95
N SER A 44 -4.44 7.28 -11.70
CA SER A 44 -4.09 7.54 -13.09
C SER A 44 -2.67 8.10 -13.30
N THR A 45 -2.03 8.63 -12.27
CA THR A 45 -0.69 9.23 -12.36
C THR A 45 0.34 8.56 -11.46
N ASN A 46 -0.10 7.72 -10.51
CA ASN A 46 0.79 7.01 -9.60
C ASN A 46 0.41 5.53 -9.46
N SER A 47 1.41 4.67 -9.51
CA SER A 47 1.32 3.26 -9.15
C SER A 47 1.82 3.05 -7.73
N THR A 48 1.07 2.31 -6.93
CA THR A 48 1.52 1.88 -5.60
C THR A 48 2.09 0.48 -5.68
N VAL A 49 3.25 0.25 -5.08
CA VAL A 49 3.93 -1.06 -5.05
C VAL A 49 4.38 -1.41 -3.64
N ALA A 50 4.63 -2.70 -3.37
CA ALA A 50 5.20 -3.16 -2.12
C ALA A 50 6.48 -3.97 -2.39
N THR A 51 7.52 -3.75 -1.59
CA THR A 51 8.81 -4.44 -1.68
C THR A 51 9.38 -4.73 -0.29
N THR A 52 10.29 -5.67 -0.21
CA THR A 52 11.16 -5.88 0.96
C THR A 52 12.41 -5.00 0.86
N GLU A 53 13.27 -5.04 1.89
CA GLU A 53 14.53 -4.28 1.96
C GLU A 53 15.47 -4.56 0.76
N GLU A 54 15.40 -5.74 0.16
CA GLU A 54 16.32 -6.15 -0.90
C GLU A 54 16.21 -5.28 -2.16
N ALA A 55 14.97 -4.95 -2.59
CA ALA A 55 14.71 -4.14 -3.78
C ALA A 55 14.41 -2.66 -3.46
N GLN A 56 14.52 -2.23 -2.20
CA GLN A 56 14.25 -0.86 -1.77
C GLN A 56 15.08 0.19 -2.52
N LYS A 57 16.41 0.04 -2.56
CA LYS A 57 17.30 1.02 -3.19
C LYS A 57 16.99 1.22 -4.67
N GLU A 58 16.53 0.15 -5.30
CA GLU A 58 16.25 0.13 -6.71
C GLU A 58 14.89 0.78 -7.01
N ILE A 59 13.86 0.45 -6.23
CA ILE A 59 12.55 1.12 -6.26
C ILE A 59 12.73 2.63 -6.06
N GLU A 60 13.54 3.04 -5.09
CA GLU A 60 13.85 4.46 -4.85
C GLU A 60 14.57 5.12 -6.03
N SER A 61 15.39 4.38 -6.80
CA SER A 61 16.06 4.90 -8.00
C SER A 61 15.09 5.24 -9.15
N PHE A 62 13.89 4.64 -9.16
CA PHE A 62 12.81 4.95 -10.12
C PHE A 62 11.97 6.18 -9.72
N GLY A 63 12.40 6.93 -8.69
CA GLY A 63 11.67 8.10 -8.20
C GLY A 63 10.46 7.75 -7.34
N CYS A 64 10.35 6.49 -6.91
CA CYS A 64 9.31 6.05 -6.00
C CYS A 64 9.54 6.59 -4.58
N LYS A 65 8.45 6.98 -3.92
CA LYS A 65 8.47 7.55 -2.57
C LYS A 65 7.88 6.57 -1.56
N ASN A 66 8.60 6.31 -0.48
CA ASN A 66 8.12 5.49 0.63
C ASN A 66 6.87 6.14 1.26
N ILE A 67 5.81 5.34 1.45
CA ILE A 67 4.56 5.77 2.09
C ILE A 67 4.28 5.03 3.41
N GLY A 68 5.14 4.10 3.81
CA GLY A 68 5.06 3.36 5.06
C GLY A 68 5.38 1.88 4.90
N SER A 69 5.48 1.18 6.03
CA SER A 69 5.68 -0.27 6.06
C SER A 69 4.60 -0.96 6.88
N LEU A 70 4.24 -2.18 6.47
CA LEU A 70 3.27 -3.02 7.17
C LEU A 70 3.78 -4.44 7.28
N LEU A 71 3.51 -5.06 8.43
CA LEU A 71 3.73 -6.48 8.63
C LEU A 71 2.62 -7.26 7.93
N LEU A 72 2.95 -7.97 6.86
CA LEU A 72 1.99 -8.75 6.08
C LEU A 72 2.16 -10.24 6.33
N PRO A 73 1.07 -11.01 6.41
CA PRO A 73 1.17 -12.47 6.41
C PRO A 73 1.71 -12.93 5.06
N ILE A 74 2.64 -13.88 5.08
CA ILE A 74 3.24 -14.48 3.88
C ILE A 74 3.08 -15.99 3.88
N THR A 75 3.11 -16.58 2.69
CA THR A 75 3.22 -18.03 2.49
C THR A 75 4.63 -18.46 2.11
N HIS A 76 5.43 -17.54 1.57
CA HIS A 76 6.84 -17.70 1.23
C HIS A 76 7.49 -16.30 1.09
N HIS A 77 8.81 -16.20 1.29
CA HIS A 77 9.54 -14.95 1.07
C HIS A 77 9.46 -14.52 -0.39
N GLY A 78 9.38 -13.21 -0.66
CA GLY A 78 9.31 -12.70 -2.03
C GLY A 78 7.90 -12.70 -2.63
N GLN A 79 6.89 -13.20 -1.91
CA GLN A 79 5.54 -13.43 -2.46
C GLN A 79 4.97 -12.20 -3.17
N TYR A 80 5.05 -11.02 -2.54
CA TYR A 80 4.45 -9.81 -3.10
C TYR A 80 5.37 -9.09 -4.09
N GLU A 81 6.67 -9.34 -4.09
CA GLU A 81 7.58 -8.81 -5.11
C GLU A 81 7.43 -9.49 -6.46
N PHE A 82 7.20 -10.81 -6.49
CA PHE A 82 7.10 -11.55 -7.76
C PHE A 82 5.68 -11.66 -8.28
N PHE A 83 4.69 -11.75 -7.38
CA PHE A 83 3.30 -11.98 -7.74
C PHE A 83 2.41 -10.78 -7.48
N GLY A 84 2.91 -9.71 -6.85
CA GLY A 84 2.08 -8.59 -6.43
C GLY A 84 1.11 -8.93 -5.32
N ILE A 85 0.34 -7.92 -4.92
CA ILE A 85 -0.83 -8.08 -4.07
C ILE A 85 -2.06 -8.08 -4.99
N ASN A 86 -2.42 -9.27 -5.50
CA ASN A 86 -3.59 -9.47 -6.39
C ASN A 86 -4.87 -9.83 -5.63
N THR A 87 -4.82 -9.83 -4.30
CA THR A 87 -5.95 -10.14 -3.41
C THR A 87 -6.28 -8.93 -2.55
N ASP A 88 -7.47 -8.91 -1.96
CA ASP A 88 -7.86 -7.84 -1.04
C ASP A 88 -6.95 -7.81 0.19
N LEU A 89 -6.26 -6.68 0.38
CA LEU A 89 -5.51 -6.42 1.60
C LEU A 89 -6.48 -5.94 2.68
N SER A 90 -6.80 -6.81 3.64
CA SER A 90 -7.63 -6.44 4.78
C SER A 90 -6.83 -5.61 5.78
N LEU A 91 -7.05 -4.29 5.75
CA LEU A 91 -6.43 -3.35 6.68
C LEU A 91 -7.35 -3.09 7.87
N THR A 92 -6.85 -3.26 9.08
CA THR A 92 -7.54 -2.84 10.31
C THR A 92 -6.94 -1.53 10.79
N TRP A 93 -7.75 -0.47 10.81
CA TRP A 93 -7.37 0.80 11.40
C TRP A 93 -7.50 0.70 12.92
N ASN A 94 -6.39 0.81 13.65
CA ASN A 94 -6.41 1.05 15.09
C ASN A 94 -6.33 2.56 15.36
N ALA A 95 -7.15 3.34 14.67
CA ALA A 95 -7.17 4.79 14.79
C ALA A 95 -8.21 5.19 15.83
N SER A 96 -7.76 5.61 17.02
CA SER A 96 -8.57 6.46 17.90
C SER A 96 -8.74 7.88 17.34
N ASP A 97 -7.91 8.25 16.37
CA ASP A 97 -7.66 9.64 15.95
C ASP A 97 -8.08 9.90 14.49
N CYS A 98 -9.13 9.22 14.01
CA CYS A 98 -9.73 9.60 12.74
C CYS A 98 -10.37 10.98 12.90
N LYS A 99 -9.63 12.05 12.58
CA LYS A 99 -10.19 13.40 12.50
C LYS A 99 -10.98 13.51 11.20
N ASP A 100 -12.16 14.12 11.28
CA ASP A 100 -12.96 14.41 10.09
C ASP A 100 -12.10 15.14 9.06
N CYS A 101 -12.27 14.78 7.79
CA CYS A 101 -11.62 15.49 6.70
C CYS A 101 -12.14 16.93 6.72
N ASP A 102 -11.31 17.87 7.21
CA ASP A 102 -11.68 19.28 7.25
C ASP A 102 -12.10 19.72 5.84
N PRO A 103 -13.34 20.19 5.64
CA PRO A 103 -13.79 20.62 4.34
C PRO A 103 -12.89 21.78 3.90
N GLN A 104 -12.12 21.56 2.82
CA GLN A 104 -11.37 22.63 2.18
C GLN A 104 -12.36 23.75 1.85
N PRO A 105 -12.09 25.01 2.24
CA PRO A 105 -12.96 26.11 1.88
C PRO A 105 -13.07 26.17 0.35
N ALA A 106 -14.30 26.17 -0.14
CA ALA A 106 -14.58 26.28 -1.57
C ALA A 106 -13.89 27.53 -2.14
N PRO A 107 -13.38 27.49 -3.39
CA PRO A 107 -12.80 28.65 -4.02
C PRO A 107 -13.78 29.83 -3.97
N GLN A 108 -13.37 30.94 -3.36
CA GLN A 108 -14.15 32.17 -3.39
C GLN A 108 -14.18 32.68 -4.82
N ASP A 109 -15.36 32.63 -5.42
CA ASP A 109 -15.64 33.26 -6.71
C ASP A 109 -15.45 34.78 -6.55
N THR A 110 -14.28 35.26 -6.94
CA THR A 110 -14.00 36.70 -7.01
C THR A 110 -14.63 37.20 -8.29
N GLY A 111 -15.93 37.50 -8.21
CA GLY A 111 -16.67 38.21 -9.24
C GLY A 111 -15.91 39.49 -9.62
N ARG A 112 -15.20 39.44 -10.74
CA ARG A 112 -14.80 40.64 -11.48
C ARG A 112 -16.04 41.10 -12.22
N ASP A 113 -16.73 42.08 -11.68
CA ASP A 113 -17.59 42.92 -12.49
C ASP A 113 -16.68 43.90 -13.25
N LEU A 114 -16.70 43.76 -14.57
CA LEU A 114 -16.00 44.61 -15.52
C LEU A 114 -17.03 45.60 -16.08
N SER A 115 -16.71 46.89 -15.95
CA SER A 115 -17.27 48.08 -16.64
C SER A 115 -18.28 48.91 -15.87
#